data_AF-A0A060CRG2-F1
#
_entry.id   AF-A0A060CRG2-F1
#
_cell.length_a   1.000
_cell.length_b   1.000
_cell.length_c   1.000
_cell.angle_alpha   90.00
_cell.angle_beta   90.00
_cell.angle_gamma   90.00
#
_symmetry.space_group_name_H-M   'P 1'
#
loop_
_entity.id
_entity.type
_entity.pdbx_description
1 polymer ?
#
loop_
_entity_poly.entity_id
_entity_poly.type
_entity_poly.pdbx_seq_one_letter_code
_entity_poly.pdbx_strand_id
1 'polypeptide(L)' 'MEGSRTAKKFLHFLEILYTQSNQKGLKLRVDLEPATPFADPYPLGPQYVVMIYNLYGTHSGPGPKANEPFIVRV' A
#
# COMPACT_ATOMS: atom_id res chain seq x y z
N MET A 1 4.25 13.82 13.46
CA MET A 1 3.36 12.73 13.85
C MET A 1 4.14 11.45 13.68
N GLU A 2 4.33 10.68 14.74
CA GLU A 2 5.17 9.49 14.72
C GLU A 2 4.34 8.29 14.25
N GLY A 3 4.68 7.71 13.09
CA GLY A 3 3.98 6.53 12.57
C GLY A 3 3.97 5.38 13.57
N SER A 4 2.89 4.59 13.57
CA SER A 4 2.74 3.48 14.52
C SER A 4 3.94 2.53 14.49
N ARG A 5 4.23 1.84 15.61
CA ARG A 5 5.32 0.85 15.69
C ARG A 5 5.23 -0.19 14.56
N THR A 6 4.02 -0.54 14.13
CA THR A 6 3.76 -1.46 13.03
C THR A 6 4.13 -0.85 11.68
N ALA A 7 3.77 0.40 11.43
CA ALA A 7 4.13 1.11 10.19
C ALA A 7 5.66 1.18 10.02
N LYS A 8 6.39 1.55 11.08
CA LYS A 8 7.87 1.58 11.06
C LYS A 8 8.47 0.21 10.73
N LYS A 9 7.94 -0.87 11.31
CA LYS A 9 8.39 -2.24 11.03
C LYS A 9 8.09 -2.66 9.59
N PHE A 10 6.93 -2.30 9.07
CA PHE A 10 6.54 -2.59 7.70
C PHE A 10 7.47 -1.88 6.70
N LEU A 11 7.74 -0.58 6.90
CA LEU A 11 8.67 0.17 6.05
C LEU A 11 10.09 -0.42 6.07
N HIS A 12 10.58 -0.78 7.25
CA HIS A 12 11.88 -1.44 7.37
C HIS A 12 11.90 -2.83 6.70
N PHE A 13 10.80 -3.58 6.79
CA PHE A 13 10.64 -4.84 6.07
C PHE A 13 10.69 -4.63 4.55
N LEU A 14 10.02 -3.60 4.03
CA LEU A 14 10.05 -3.27 2.59
C LEU A 14 11.46 -2.92 2.12
N GLU A 15 12.23 -2.19 2.92
CA GLU A 15 13.62 -1.84 2.60
C GLU A 15 14.50 -3.10 2.46
N ILE A 16 14.40 -4.02 3.42
CA ILE A 16 15.11 -5.30 3.39
C ILE A 16 14.66 -6.11 2.17
N LEU A 17 13.35 -6.25 1.97
CA LEU A 17 12.80 -7.04 0.88
C LEU A 17 13.22 -6.50 -0.49
N TYR A 18 13.19 -5.18 -0.67
CA TYR A 18 13.62 -4.55 -1.91
C TYR A 18 15.11 -4.78 -2.16
N THR A 19 15.96 -4.56 -1.14
CA THR A 19 17.40 -4.79 -1.25
C THR A 19 17.71 -6.21 -1.69
N GLN A 20 17.09 -7.20 -1.05
CA GLN A 20 17.30 -8.61 -1.36
C GLN A 20 16.74 -9.02 -2.72
N SER A 21 15.58 -8.48 -3.10
CA SER A 21 14.96 -8.77 -4.40
C SER A 21 15.78 -8.17 -5.55
N ASN A 22 16.22 -6.92 -5.39
CA ASN A 22 17.00 -6.21 -6.38
C ASN A 22 18.36 -6.85 -6.63
N GLN A 23 19.05 -7.32 -5.58
CA GLN A 23 20.30 -8.09 -5.70
C GLN A 23 20.14 -9.38 -6.53
N LYS A 24 18.93 -9.92 -6.59
CA LYS A 24 18.58 -11.12 -7.37
C LYS A 24 17.97 -10.80 -8.74
N GLY A 25 17.91 -9.52 -9.13
CA GLY A 25 17.28 -9.08 -10.37
C GLY A 25 15.74 -9.22 -10.36
N LEU A 26 15.12 -9.33 -9.19
CA LEU A 26 13.67 -9.45 -9.03
C LEU A 26 13.05 -8.08 -8.79
N LYS A 27 11.96 -7.79 -9.50
CA LYS A 27 11.15 -6.57 -9.28
C LYS A 27 10.22 -6.76 -8.09
N LEU A 28 10.04 -5.72 -7.28
CA LEU A 28 9.11 -5.71 -6.16
C LEU A 28 7.92 -4.79 -6.44
N ARG A 29 6.70 -5.30 -6.24
CA ARG A 29 5.46 -4.52 -6.18
C ARG A 29 4.83 -4.69 -4.80
N VAL A 30 4.32 -3.61 -4.24
CA VAL A 30 3.67 -3.56 -2.92
C VAL A 30 2.26 -3.02 -3.10
N ASP A 31 1.26 -3.82 -2.72
CA ASP A 31 -0.13 -3.41 -2.74
C ASP A 31 -0.50 -2.80 -1.40
N LEU A 32 -1.03 -1.57 -1.43
CA LEU A 32 -1.40 -0.78 -0.25
C LEU A 32 -2.91 -0.61 -0.19
N GLU A 33 -3.49 -0.68 1.01
CA GLU A 33 -4.90 -0.32 1.19
C GLU A 33 -5.10 1.20 1.11
N PRO A 34 -6.28 1.69 0.71
CA PRO A 34 -6.55 3.13 0.54
C PRO A 34 -6.31 3.99 1.79
N ALA A 35 -6.42 3.41 2.99
CA ALA A 35 -6.20 4.11 4.26
C ALA A 35 -4.72 4.20 4.67
N THR A 36 -3.81 3.62 3.86
CA THR A 36 -2.38 3.62 4.12
C THR A 36 -1.83 5.06 4.14
N PRO A 37 -1.01 5.44 5.13
CA PRO A 37 -0.43 6.79 5.18
C PRO A 37 0.65 6.96 4.10
N PHE A 38 0.32 7.57 2.96
CA PHE A 38 1.28 7.75 1.83
C PHE A 38 2.41 8.74 2.12
N ALA A 39 2.25 9.60 3.13
CA ALA A 39 3.28 10.55 3.54
C ALA A 39 4.43 9.92 4.33
N ASP A 40 4.31 8.63 4.70
CA ASP A 40 5.39 7.91 5.36
C ASP A 40 6.58 7.69 4.39
N PRO A 41 7.81 7.54 4.91
CA PRO A 41 9.02 7.42 4.08
C PRO A 41 9.15 6.02 3.47
N TYR A 42 8.33 5.70 2.48
CA TYR A 42 8.44 4.46 1.70
C TYR A 42 9.80 4.34 1.02
N PRO A 43 10.45 3.16 1.05
CA PRO A 43 11.71 2.97 0.36
C PRO A 43 11.54 3.18 -1.15
N LEU A 44 12.52 3.81 -1.78
CA LEU A 44 12.53 4.02 -3.22
C LEU A 44 12.84 2.71 -3.96
N GLY A 45 12.20 2.51 -5.12
CA GLY A 45 12.48 1.39 -6.01
C GLY A 45 11.34 0.39 -6.20
N PRO A 46 10.65 -0.07 -5.14
CA PRO A 46 9.43 -0.85 -5.31
C PRO A 46 8.36 -0.08 -6.09
N GLN A 47 7.54 -0.80 -6.84
CA GLN A 47 6.31 -0.25 -7.39
C GLN A 47 5.21 -0.30 -6.33
N TYR A 48 4.63 0.84 -5.99
CA TYR A 48 3.49 0.91 -5.08
C TYR A 48 2.19 0.98 -5.87
N VAL A 49 1.24 0.10 -5.54
CA VAL A 49 -0.11 0.08 -6.14
C VAL A 49 -1.12 0.22 -5.02
N VAL A 50 -2.03 1.19 -5.14
CA VAL A 50 -3.10 1.34 -4.16
C VAL A 50 -4.32 0.53 -4.61
N MET A 51 -4.84 -0.29 -3.72
CA MET A 51 -6.00 -1.13 -3.93
C MET A 51 -7.30 -0.31 -3.85
N ILE A 52 -7.53 0.55 -4.85
CA ILE A 52 -8.73 1.39 -4.95
C ILE A 52 -9.93 0.56 -5.43
N TYR A 53 -10.30 -0.43 -4.64
CA TYR A 53 -11.47 -1.28 -4.82
C TYR A 53 -11.93 -1.81 -3.45
N ASN A 54 -12.95 -2.68 -3.44
CA ASN A 54 -13.59 -3.17 -2.22
C ASN A 54 -14.21 -2.06 -1.35
N LEU A 55 -14.67 -0.97 -1.98
CA LEU A 55 -15.50 0.04 -1.30
C LEU A 55 -16.76 -0.60 -0.69
N TYR A 56 -17.35 -1.56 -1.40
CA TYR A 56 -18.39 -2.48 -0.91
C TYR A 56 -17.95 -3.93 -1.11
N GLY A 57 -18.13 -4.77 -0.08
CA GLY A 57 -17.61 -6.13 0.01
C GLY A 57 -18.59 -7.11 0.64
N THR A 58 -18.10 -8.30 0.99
CA THR A 58 -18.88 -9.34 1.69
C THR A 58 -19.30 -8.94 3.11
N HIS A 59 -18.66 -7.92 3.68
CA HIS A 59 -18.93 -7.36 5.01
C HIS A 59 -19.85 -6.13 4.96
N SER A 60 -20.35 -5.74 3.79
CA SER A 60 -21.26 -4.59 3.61
C SER A 60 -22.53 -5.00 2.88
N GLY A 61 -23.52 -4.09 2.84
CA GLY A 61 -24.65 -4.23 1.91
C GLY A 61 -24.23 -4.04 0.44
N PRO A 62 -25.19 -4.12 -0.51
CA PRO A 62 -24.92 -3.89 -1.92
C PRO A 62 -24.37 -2.49 -2.18
N GLY A 63 -23.42 -2.38 -3.11
CA GLY A 63 -22.86 -1.10 -3.55
C GLY A 63 -21.70 -1.27 -4.53
N PRO A 64 -21.13 -0.15 -5.04
CA PRO A 64 -20.06 -0.16 -6.04
C PRO A 64 -18.75 -0.76 -5.51
N LYS A 65 -18.01 -1.49 -6.35
CA LYS A 65 -16.67 -1.97 -5.98
C LYS A 65 -15.64 -0.85 -5.88
N ALA A 66 -15.78 0.18 -6.70
CA ALA A 66 -15.05 1.45 -6.67
C ALA A 66 -15.95 2.53 -7.31
N ASN A 67 -15.77 3.79 -6.93
CA ASN A 67 -16.44 4.93 -7.56
C ASN A 67 -15.48 6.12 -7.66
N GLU A 68 -15.84 7.11 -8.48
CA GLU A 68 -14.99 8.28 -8.72
C GLU A 68 -14.64 9.05 -7.43
N PRO A 69 -15.58 9.34 -6.49
CA PRO A 69 -15.22 9.99 -5.23
C PRO A 69 -14.20 9.22 -4.39
N PHE A 70 -14.29 7.89 -4.39
CA PHE A 70 -13.33 7.03 -3.70
C PHE A 70 -11.96 7.04 -4.38
N ILE A 71 -11.92 7.04 -5.71
CA ILE A 71 -10.66 7.07 -6.48
C ILE A 71 -9.93 8.40 -6.31
N VAL A 72 -10.64 9.52 -6.36
CA VAL A 72 -10.04 10.87 -6.35
C VAL A 72 -9.62 11.32 -4.95
N ARG A 73 -10.15 10.70 -3.88
CA ARG A 73 -9.85 11.06 -2.49
C ARG A 73 -8.42 10.71 -2.05
N VAL A 74 -7.81 9.73 -2.71
CA VAL A 74 -6.60 9.03 -2.25
C VAL A 74 -5.34 9.65 -2.82
#